data_AF-A0A327ZVK6-F1
#
_entry.id   AF-A0A327ZVK6-F1
#
_cell.length_a   1.000
_cell.length_b   1.000
_cell.length_c   1.000
_cell.angle_alpha   90.00
_cell.angle_beta   90.00
_cell.angle_gamma   90.00
#
_symmetry.space_group_name_H-M   'P 1'
#
loop_
_entity.id
_entity.type
_entity.pdbx_description
1 polymer ?
#
loop_
_entity_poly.entity_id
_entity_poly.type
_entity_poly.pdbx_seq_one_letter_code
_entity_poly.pdbx_strand_id
1 'polypeptide(L)'
;MNWRSYFKPIILERGKMYCEDDLVEVTYIDKTSINTIVYGTEDYEVEIENIDTDDMTMICDCPYALNDNYCKHIAASMMVFEELEGTVQKTNKKKQNKN
;
A
#
# COMPACT_ATOMS: atom_id res chain seq x y z
N MET A 1 12.36 -5.07 -1.58
CA MET A 1 11.66 -6.37 -1.50
C MET A 1 10.68 -6.49 -2.67
N ASN A 2 10.35 -7.70 -3.18
CA ASN A 2 9.21 -7.86 -4.11
C ASN A 2 7.93 -8.20 -3.33
N TRP A 3 7.30 -7.20 -2.69
CA TRP A 3 6.11 -7.42 -1.84
C TRP A 3 4.94 -8.06 -2.61
N ARG A 4 4.89 -7.94 -3.94
CA ARG A 4 3.84 -8.57 -4.76
C ARG A 4 3.86 -10.10 -4.68
N SER A 5 4.99 -10.71 -4.31
CA SER A 5 5.11 -12.17 -4.16
C SER A 5 4.30 -12.74 -3.00
N TYR A 6 3.90 -11.91 -2.03
CA TYR A 6 3.06 -12.30 -0.91
C TYR A 6 1.59 -12.57 -1.33
N PHE A 7 1.20 -12.14 -2.53
CA PHE A 7 -0.19 -12.15 -2.97
C PHE A 7 -0.44 -13.13 -4.11
N LYS A 8 -1.62 -13.74 -4.12
CA LYS A 8 -2.13 -14.42 -5.33
C LYS A 8 -2.42 -13.37 -6.42
N PRO A 9 -2.22 -13.69 -7.71
CA PRO A 9 -2.47 -12.75 -8.81
C PRO A 9 -3.86 -12.08 -8.78
N ILE A 10 -4.90 -12.85 -8.45
CA ILE A 10 -6.28 -12.33 -8.34
C ILE A 10 -6.45 -11.31 -7.21
N ILE A 11 -5.66 -11.40 -6.13
CA ILE A 11 -5.72 -10.42 -5.04
C ILE A 11 -5.03 -9.12 -5.48
N LEU A 12 -3.94 -9.21 -6.23
CA LEU A 12 -3.27 -8.04 -6.81
C LEU A 12 -4.19 -7.32 -7.80
N GLU A 13 -4.88 -8.06 -8.67
CA GLU A 13 -5.83 -7.47 -9.63
C GLU A 13 -6.95 -6.71 -8.90
N ARG A 14 -7.53 -7.31 -7.86
CA ARG A 14 -8.57 -6.64 -7.05
C ARG A 14 -8.03 -5.45 -6.26
N GLY A 15 -6.82 -5.54 -5.72
CA GLY A 15 -6.19 -4.41 -5.03
C GLY A 15 -5.92 -3.24 -5.97
N LYS A 16 -5.49 -3.54 -7.20
CA LYS A 16 -5.30 -2.55 -8.25
C LYS A 16 -6.60 -1.79 -8.57
N MET A 17 -7.72 -2.49 -8.71
CA MET A 17 -9.02 -1.83 -8.93
C MET A 17 -9.34 -0.81 -7.84
N TYR A 18 -9.12 -1.14 -6.57
CA TYR A 18 -9.37 -0.22 -5.45
C TYR A 18 -8.45 1.00 -5.47
N CYS A 19 -7.20 0.82 -5.89
CA CYS A 19 -6.26 1.92 -6.08
C CYS A 19 -6.69 2.84 -7.23
N GLU A 20 -7.13 2.27 -8.36
CA GLU A 20 -7.56 3.03 -9.55
C GLU A 20 -8.93 3.72 -9.36
N ASP A 21 -9.80 3.17 -8.51
CA ASP A 21 -11.13 3.72 -8.20
C ASP A 21 -11.11 4.76 -7.05
N ASP A 22 -9.93 5.23 -6.63
CA ASP A 22 -9.73 6.19 -5.52
C ASP A 22 -10.38 5.74 -4.19
N LEU A 23 -10.39 4.42 -3.92
CA LEU A 23 -11.00 3.84 -2.71
C LEU A 23 -10.01 3.72 -1.53
N VAL A 24 -8.86 4.38 -1.60
CA VAL A 24 -7.81 4.32 -0.57
C VAL A 24 -7.49 5.71 -0.08
N GLU A 25 -7.81 5.99 1.18
CA GLU A 25 -7.44 7.23 1.86
C GLU A 25 -6.19 7.01 2.72
N VAL A 26 -5.16 7.82 2.50
CA VAL A 26 -3.92 7.76 3.30
C VAL A 26 -4.07 8.60 4.56
N THR A 27 -3.97 7.95 5.72
CA THR A 27 -4.04 8.61 7.03
C THR A 27 -2.64 8.88 7.61
N TYR A 28 -1.65 8.07 7.23
CA TYR A 28 -0.24 8.25 7.60
C TYR A 28 0.67 7.70 6.50
N ILE A 29 1.78 8.38 6.24
CA ILE A 29 2.84 7.86 5.36
C ILE A 29 4.20 8.43 5.77
N ASP A 30 5.21 7.57 5.75
CA ASP A 30 6.62 7.94 5.79
C ASP A 30 7.43 7.14 4.76
N LYS A 31 8.75 7.01 4.93
CA LYS A 31 9.63 6.31 3.98
C LYS A 31 9.50 4.79 4.03
N THR A 32 8.97 4.24 5.11
CA THR A 32 8.97 2.80 5.41
C THR A 32 7.63 2.30 5.91
N SER A 33 6.63 3.17 6.06
CA SER A 33 5.33 2.82 6.60
C SER A 33 4.20 3.60 5.95
N ILE A 34 3.01 3.00 5.90
CA ILE A 34 1.77 3.63 5.44
C ILE A 34 0.58 3.09 6.23
N ASN A 35 -0.30 3.99 6.67
CA ASN A 35 -1.60 3.64 7.21
C ASN A 35 -2.69 4.23 6.30
N THR A 36 -3.72 3.44 6.03
CA THR A 36 -4.81 3.84 5.16
C THR A 36 -6.17 3.39 5.69
N ILE A 37 -7.21 4.08 5.22
CA ILE A 37 -8.59 3.61 5.26
C ILE A 37 -8.94 3.17 3.84
N VAL A 38 -9.38 1.93 3.68
CA VAL A 38 -9.80 1.39 2.38
C VAL A 38 -11.31 1.20 2.36
N TYR A 39 -11.97 1.95 1.48
CA TYR A 39 -13.41 1.98 1.32
C TYR A 39 -13.92 0.73 0.60
N GLY A 40 -14.82 -0.02 1.24
CA GLY A 40 -15.40 -1.24 0.68
C GLY A 40 -16.86 -1.44 1.06
N THR A 41 -17.18 -2.63 1.56
CA THR A 41 -18.49 -2.87 2.20
C THR A 41 -18.63 -2.11 3.51
N GLU A 42 -17.50 -1.90 4.16
CA GLU A 42 -17.26 -1.07 5.34
C GLU A 42 -15.89 -0.39 5.13
N ASP A 43 -15.52 0.47 6.05
CA ASP A 43 -14.21 1.13 6.05
C ASP A 43 -13.22 0.19 6.77
N TYR A 44 -12.12 -0.14 6.10
CA TYR A 44 -11.12 -1.07 6.63
C TYR A 44 -9.81 -0.35 6.91
N GLU A 45 -9.30 -0.47 8.12
CA GLU A 45 -7.99 0.04 8.49
C GLU A 45 -6.88 -0.91 8.01
N VAL A 46 -5.87 -0.34 7.35
CA VAL A 46 -4.68 -1.05 6.90
C VAL A 46 -3.45 -0.36 7.46
N GLU A 47 -2.57 -1.15 8.07
CA GLU A 47 -1.29 -0.71 8.61
C GLU A 47 -0.16 -1.53 8.00
N ILE A 48 0.82 -0.84 7.43
CA ILE A 48 2.00 -1.47 6.85
C ILE A 48 3.22 -0.76 7.40
N GLU A 49 4.12 -1.54 8.01
CA GLU A 49 5.33 -1.05 8.65
C GLU A 49 6.56 -1.81 8.16
N ASN A 50 7.73 -1.16 8.31
CA ASN A 50 9.03 -1.73 7.98
C ASN A 50 9.12 -2.22 6.51
N ILE A 51 8.53 -1.46 5.59
CA ILE A 51 8.61 -1.72 4.15
C ILE A 51 10.09 -1.78 3.73
N ASP A 52 10.39 -2.74 2.86
CA ASP A 52 11.75 -3.06 2.38
C ASP A 52 12.73 -3.64 3.43
N THR A 53 12.24 -4.07 4.59
CA THR A 53 13.04 -4.85 5.56
C THR A 53 12.52 -6.28 5.70
N ASP A 54 13.30 -7.15 6.37
CA ASP A 54 12.91 -8.53 6.67
C ASP A 54 11.80 -8.62 7.74
N ASP A 55 11.57 -7.54 8.50
CA ASP A 55 10.57 -7.43 9.57
C ASP A 55 9.28 -6.73 9.09
N MET A 56 9.03 -6.75 7.78
CA MET A 56 7.86 -6.13 7.16
C MET A 56 6.56 -6.70 7.75
N THR A 57 5.69 -5.82 8.25
CA THR A 57 4.40 -6.18 8.82
C THR A 57 3.28 -5.56 7.98
N MET A 58 2.25 -6.35 7.68
CA MET A 58 1.10 -5.95 6.87
C MET A 58 -0.19 -6.43 7.54
N ILE A 59 -0.96 -5.51 8.09
CA ILE A 59 -2.17 -5.80 8.87
C ILE A 59 -3.35 -5.12 8.21
N CYS A 60 -4.48 -5.83 8.18
CA CYS A 60 -5.78 -5.28 7.82
C CYS A 60 -6.84 -5.88 8.72
N ASP A 61 -7.77 -5.07 9.19
CA ASP A 61 -8.90 -5.47 10.05
C ASP A 61 -10.01 -6.24 9.31
N CYS A 62 -9.91 -6.37 7.99
CA CYS A 62 -10.94 -7.04 7.19
C CYS A 62 -10.99 -8.56 7.46
N PRO A 63 -12.17 -9.20 7.34
CA PRO A 63 -12.34 -10.63 7.60
C PRO A 63 -11.52 -11.54 6.65
N TYR A 64 -11.07 -11.01 5.51
CA TYR A 64 -10.23 -11.74 4.55
C TYR A 64 -8.74 -11.73 4.88
N ALA A 65 -8.32 -10.92 5.87
CA ALA A 65 -6.94 -10.88 6.35
C ALA A 65 -6.69 -11.82 7.55
N LEU A 66 -7.72 -12.55 7.99
CA LEU A 66 -7.60 -13.52 9.07
C LEU A 66 -6.66 -14.68 8.70
N ASN A 67 -6.01 -15.25 9.72
CA ASN A 67 -5.04 -16.35 9.61
C ASN A 67 -3.83 -16.00 8.72
N ASP A 68 -3.23 -14.82 8.95
CA ASP A 68 -2.02 -14.34 8.28
C ASP A 68 -2.16 -14.28 6.74
N ASN A 69 -3.37 -14.03 6.24
CA ASN A 69 -3.61 -13.86 4.81
C ASN A 69 -3.49 -12.39 4.40
N TYR A 70 -2.97 -12.17 3.21
CA TYR A 70 -2.92 -10.82 2.64
C TYR A 70 -4.11 -10.57 1.71
N CYS A 71 -4.86 -9.53 2.02
CA CYS A 71 -6.11 -9.19 1.33
C CYS A 71 -5.89 -8.12 0.25
N LYS A 72 -6.94 -7.85 -0.53
CA LYS A 72 -6.90 -6.82 -1.59
C LYS A 72 -6.68 -5.40 -1.04
N HIS A 73 -7.08 -5.10 0.20
CA HIS A 73 -6.90 -3.77 0.80
C HIS A 73 -5.42 -3.50 1.11
N ILE A 74 -4.70 -4.50 1.62
CA ILE A 74 -3.24 -4.44 1.80
C ILE A 74 -2.56 -4.25 0.45
N ALA A 75 -2.96 -5.02 -0.57
CA ALA A 75 -2.42 -4.85 -1.91
C ALA A 75 -2.66 -3.44 -2.48
N ALA A 76 -3.86 -2.88 -2.30
CA ALA A 76 -4.19 -1.51 -2.72
C ALA A 76 -3.33 -0.48 -1.98
N SER A 77 -3.17 -0.62 -0.67
CA SER A 77 -2.35 0.27 0.17
C SER A 77 -0.88 0.26 -0.23
N MET A 78 -0.31 -0.90 -0.54
CA MET A 78 1.05 -1.01 -1.07
C MET A 78 1.22 -0.35 -2.44
N MET A 79 0.21 -0.42 -3.32
CA MET A 79 0.26 0.26 -4.61
C MET A 79 0.24 1.78 -4.44
N VAL A 80 -0.63 2.29 -3.56
CA VAL A 80 -0.66 3.72 -3.21
C VAL A 80 0.68 4.17 -2.63
N PHE A 81 1.28 3.39 -1.73
CA PHE A 81 2.61 3.68 -1.21
C PHE A 81 3.67 3.79 -2.32
N GLU A 82 3.72 2.82 -3.26
CA GLU A 82 4.65 2.87 -4.38
C GLU A 82 4.43 4.07 -5.31
N GLU A 83 3.18 4.43 -5.56
CA GLU A 83 2.84 5.61 -6.36
C GLU A 83 3.32 6.90 -5.68
N LEU A 84 3.09 7.02 -4.36
CA LEU A 84 3.51 8.18 -3.58
C LEU A 84 5.04 8.26 -3.43
N GLU A 85 5.72 7.18 -3.11
CA GLU A 85 7.18 7.08 -3.08
C GLU A 85 7.80 7.42 -4.45
N GLY A 86 7.22 6.90 -5.53
CA GLY A 86 7.61 7.24 -6.90
C GLY A 86 7.42 8.73 -7.22
N THR A 87 6.47 9.40 -6.57
CA THR A 87 6.17 10.83 -6.74
C THR A 87 7.11 11.72 -5.92
N VAL A 88 7.47 11.28 -4.70
CA VAL A 88 8.50 11.92 -3.85
C VAL A 88 9.87 11.88 -4.53
N GLN A 89 10.23 10.77 -5.18
CA GLN A 89 11.50 10.67 -5.92
C GLN A 89 11.52 11.52 -7.20
N LYS A 90 10.38 11.66 -7.90
CA LYS A 90 10.27 12.50 -9.12
C LYS A 90 10.34 13.99 -8.80
N THR A 91 9.78 14.43 -7.68
CA THR A 91 9.85 15.85 -7.25
C THR A 91 11.25 16.22 -6.76
N ASN A 92 11.97 15.32 -6.09
CA ASN A 92 13.36 15.54 -5.68
C ASN A 92 14.35 15.56 -6.87
N LYS A 93 14.13 14.77 -7.92
CA LYS A 93 14.96 14.81 -9.15
C LYS A 93 14.81 16.12 -9.96
N LYS A 94 13.67 16.83 -9.87
CA LYS A 94 13.49 18.13 -10.55
C LYS A 94 14.24 19.29 -9.88
N LYS A 95 14.68 19.17 -8.62
CA LYS A 95 15.38 20.25 -7.89
C LYS A 95 16.90 20.24 -8.04
N GLN A 96 17.53 19.23 -8.66
CA GLN A 96 18.98 19.17 -8.85
C GLN A 96 19.47 19.63 -10.24
N ASN A 97 18.56 20.02 -11.15
CA ASN A 97 18.91 20.67 -12.42
C ASN A 97 18.43 22.13 -12.45
N LYS A 98 19.00 22.97 -11.60
CA LYS A 98 19.07 24.41 -11.85
C LYS A 98 20.52 24.84 -11.57
N ASN A 99 21.15 25.29 -12.66
CA ASN A 99 22.50 25.85 -12.79
C ASN A 99 23.03 26.61 -11.58
#